data_AF-A0A7Y6UCN0-F1
#
_entry.id   AF-A0A7Y6UCN0-F1
#
_cell.length_a   1.000
_cell.length_b   1.000
_cell.length_c   1.000
_cell.angle_alpha   90.00
_cell.angle_beta   90.00
_cell.angle_gamma   90.00
#
_symmetry.space_group_name_H-M   'P 1'
#
loop_
_entity.id
_entity.type
_entity.pdbx_description
1 polymer ?
#
loop_
_entity_poly.entity_id
_entity_poly.type
_entity_poly.pdbx_seq_one_letter_code
_entity_poly.pdbx_strand_id
1 'polypeptide(L)'
;MTMSLNEALMRHEPRVGAWDYKSAGHRMLRVYAVGLSGAKLLAVEEVADDAREDTNDRLRRRNVRVGGTHRDQQYVWVFDEKGAAIWSEAALVAQGTSTELGVGKASVPRAQVATIETFFDKNDIGHRGVRCVRKDGGALVVVEERDESPKLDPTYDTGNLEADIEWAYYLGQDLSLWLDVPHHDQVTDDITNAWMRRVAVGARALASKVEQAPVRGSFEHIYEPIGAFGECSDLSLRFAPNPLESEKRFLEVRVTSKSGKTTSGRWVKQGTNEDVASFLRRVRTPHLVLTTMQSLLESQKRDGYE
;
A
#
# COMPACT_ATOMS: atom_id res chain seq x y z
N MET A 1 26.94 -9.98 4.99
CA MET A 1 27.22 -8.57 4.67
C MET A 1 26.19 -8.12 3.66
N THR A 2 25.44 -7.06 3.97
CA THR A 2 24.61 -6.33 3.01
C THR A 2 25.51 -5.48 2.10
N MET A 3 25.10 -5.28 0.85
CA MET A 3 25.80 -4.38 -0.08
C MET A 3 25.13 -3.00 -0.07
N SER A 4 25.75 -2.00 -0.70
CA SER A 4 25.11 -0.68 -0.86
C SER A 4 23.86 -0.78 -1.75
N LEU A 5 22.93 0.17 -1.61
CA LEU A 5 21.74 0.21 -2.45
C LEU A 5 22.10 0.29 -3.93
N ASN A 6 23.07 1.12 -4.31
CA ASN A 6 23.48 1.24 -5.70
C ASN A 6 24.02 -0.09 -6.26
N GLU A 7 24.86 -0.82 -5.52
CA GLU A 7 25.35 -2.14 -5.93
C GLU A 7 24.20 -3.14 -6.09
N ALA A 8 23.27 -3.18 -5.12
CA ALA A 8 22.10 -4.06 -5.20
C ALA A 8 21.25 -3.76 -6.44
N LEU A 9 21.05 -2.48 -6.76
CA LEU A 9 20.26 -2.05 -7.92
C LEU A 9 20.95 -2.31 -9.27
N MET A 10 22.27 -2.51 -9.30
CA MET A 10 23.04 -2.78 -10.52
C MET A 10 23.10 -4.26 -10.91
N ARG A 11 22.59 -5.17 -10.07
CA ARG A 11 22.55 -6.61 -10.40
C ARG A 11 21.67 -6.88 -11.63
N HIS A 12 21.64 -8.09 -12.17
CA HIS A 12 20.76 -8.45 -13.31
C HIS A 12 19.54 -9.30 -12.94
N GLU A 13 19.57 -9.97 -11.78
CA GLU A 13 18.46 -10.80 -11.30
C GLU A 13 17.19 -9.97 -10.97
N PRO A 14 15.98 -10.57 -11.00
CA PRO A 14 14.77 -9.87 -10.60
C PRO A 14 14.86 -9.34 -9.16
N ARG A 15 14.39 -8.12 -8.95
CA ARG A 15 14.49 -7.42 -7.67
C ARG A 15 13.20 -6.71 -7.28
N VAL A 16 13.04 -6.57 -5.98
CA VAL A 16 11.98 -5.78 -5.36
C VAL A 16 12.61 -4.82 -4.35
N GLY A 17 12.16 -3.56 -4.36
CA GLY A 17 12.31 -2.65 -3.23
C GLY A 17 11.09 -2.78 -2.33
N ALA A 18 11.29 -2.99 -1.04
CA ALA A 18 10.22 -3.16 -0.07
C ALA A 18 10.42 -2.17 1.08
N TRP A 19 9.38 -1.38 1.36
CA TRP A 19 9.38 -0.49 2.51
C TRP A 19 9.04 -1.27 3.77
N ASP A 20 9.84 -1.09 4.82
CA ASP A 20 9.60 -1.71 6.12
C ASP A 20 8.55 -0.94 6.90
N TYR A 21 7.39 -1.56 7.11
CA TYR A 21 6.25 -0.90 7.71
C TYR A 21 6.37 -0.63 9.21
N LYS A 22 7.30 -1.28 9.93
CA LYS A 22 7.49 -1.03 11.37
C LYS A 22 8.37 0.18 11.67
N SER A 23 9.24 0.58 10.73
CA SER A 23 10.08 1.76 10.94
C SER A 23 9.20 3.01 11.12
N ALA A 24 9.39 3.79 12.18
CA ALA A 24 8.63 5.03 12.39
C ALA A 24 8.77 5.93 11.16
N GLY A 25 7.67 6.20 10.46
CA GLY A 25 7.68 6.96 9.19
C GLY A 25 8.01 6.14 7.94
N HIS A 26 8.14 4.81 8.03
CA HIS A 26 8.48 3.92 6.91
C HIS A 26 9.78 4.29 6.18
N ARG A 27 10.81 4.68 6.95
CA ARG A 27 12.09 5.17 6.44
C ARG A 27 13.01 4.10 5.88
N MET A 28 12.80 2.85 6.26
CA MET A 28 13.72 1.79 5.88
C MET A 28 13.29 1.16 4.55
N LEU A 29 14.10 1.35 3.51
CA LEU A 29 14.00 0.63 2.25
C LEU A 29 14.89 -0.60 2.29
N ARG A 30 14.31 -1.76 1.98
CA ARG A 30 15.04 -3.01 1.80
C ARG A 30 14.96 -3.44 0.34
N VAL A 31 16.08 -3.91 -0.22
CA VAL A 31 16.10 -4.44 -1.60
C VAL A 31 16.39 -5.93 -1.54
N TYR A 32 15.53 -6.70 -2.20
CA TYR A 32 15.61 -8.15 -2.25
C TYR A 32 15.85 -8.61 -3.69
N ALA A 33 16.71 -9.62 -3.85
CA ALA A 33 16.67 -10.52 -5.00
C ALA A 33 15.48 -11.46 -4.82
N VAL A 34 14.66 -11.63 -5.85
CA VAL A 34 13.45 -12.47 -5.75
C VAL A 34 13.39 -13.50 -6.87
N GLY A 35 12.83 -14.67 -6.56
CA GLY A 35 12.62 -15.76 -7.51
C GLY A 35 11.72 -16.85 -6.94
N LEU A 36 11.68 -18.01 -7.60
CA LEU A 36 10.90 -19.16 -7.10
C LEU A 36 11.45 -19.70 -5.77
N SER A 37 12.74 -19.53 -5.52
CA SER A 37 13.43 -19.93 -4.28
C SER A 37 13.31 -18.92 -3.15
N GLY A 38 12.40 -17.95 -3.23
CA GLY A 38 12.17 -16.94 -2.19
C GLY A 38 12.85 -15.60 -2.43
N ALA A 39 12.91 -14.81 -1.36
CA ALA A 39 13.49 -13.48 -1.32
C ALA A 39 14.78 -13.48 -0.51
N LYS A 40 15.86 -12.95 -1.09
CA LYS A 40 17.14 -12.76 -0.42
C LYS A 40 17.46 -11.29 -0.27
N LEU A 41 17.66 -10.84 0.96
CA LEU A 41 18.03 -9.45 1.24
C LEU A 41 19.40 -9.12 0.63
N LEU A 42 19.46 -8.05 -0.16
CA LEU A 42 20.68 -7.53 -0.79
C LEU A 42 21.20 -6.29 -0.07
N ALA A 43 20.32 -5.31 0.16
CA ALA A 43 20.66 -4.01 0.73
C ALA A 43 19.55 -3.48 1.64
N VAL A 44 19.95 -2.62 2.56
CA VAL A 44 19.08 -1.86 3.46
C VAL A 44 19.56 -0.42 3.45
N GLU A 45 18.65 0.53 3.28
CA GLU A 45 18.96 1.97 3.29
C GLU A 45 17.87 2.71 4.08
N GLU A 46 18.29 3.60 4.97
CA GLU A 46 17.39 4.58 5.56
C GLU A 46 17.19 5.73 4.59
N VAL A 47 15.93 6.06 4.31
CA VAL A 47 15.51 7.09 3.37
C VAL A 47 14.61 8.07 4.13
N ALA A 48 14.90 9.36 4.00
CA ALA A 48 14.07 10.40 4.58
C ALA A 48 12.63 10.36 4.01
N ASP A 49 11.65 10.73 4.83
CA ASP A 49 10.22 10.65 4.47
C ASP A 49 9.90 11.45 3.20
N ASP A 50 10.54 12.62 3.02
CA ASP A 50 10.41 13.50 1.86
C ASP A 50 11.11 12.97 0.59
N ALA A 51 12.14 12.13 0.76
CA ALA A 51 12.87 11.48 -0.33
C ALA A 51 12.25 10.15 -0.79
N ARG A 52 11.22 9.66 -0.10
CA ARG A 52 10.57 8.37 -0.38
C ARG A 52 10.03 8.29 -1.81
N GLU A 53 9.34 9.34 -2.27
CA GLU A 53 8.72 9.32 -3.60
C GLU A 53 9.74 9.41 -4.75
N ASP A 54 10.78 10.23 -4.59
CA ASP A 54 11.89 10.27 -5.53
C ASP A 54 12.64 8.93 -5.58
N THR A 55 12.76 8.27 -4.42
CA THR A 55 13.33 6.93 -4.33
C THR A 55 12.47 5.88 -5.05
N ASN A 56 11.14 5.93 -4.88
CA ASN A 56 10.21 5.06 -5.61
C ASN A 56 10.33 5.24 -7.12
N ASP A 57 10.44 6.47 -7.61
CA ASP A 57 10.60 6.74 -9.04
C ASP A 57 11.97 6.25 -9.55
N ARG A 58 13.04 6.44 -8.77
CA ARG A 58 14.37 5.91 -9.08
C ARG A 58 14.38 4.39 -9.21
N LEU A 59 13.71 3.68 -8.30
CA LEU A 59 13.57 2.22 -8.37
C LEU A 59 12.84 1.79 -9.64
N ARG A 60 11.73 2.47 -9.98
CA ARG A 60 10.92 2.17 -11.17
C ARG A 60 11.64 2.40 -12.48
N ARG A 61 12.40 3.51 -12.60
CA ARG A 61 13.24 3.78 -13.77
C ARG A 61 14.29 2.67 -14.00
N ARG A 62 14.62 1.90 -12.96
CA ARG A 62 15.48 0.70 -13.03
C ARG A 62 14.71 -0.61 -13.13
N ASN A 63 13.41 -0.56 -13.47
CA ASN A 63 12.50 -1.71 -13.52
C ASN A 63 12.37 -2.51 -12.21
N VAL A 64 12.66 -1.88 -11.07
CA VAL A 64 12.47 -2.49 -9.75
C VAL A 64 11.05 -2.21 -9.27
N ARG A 65 10.30 -3.27 -8.99
CA ARG A 65 8.94 -3.15 -8.42
C ARG A 65 9.05 -2.75 -6.95
N VAL A 66 8.04 -2.01 -6.47
CA VAL A 66 8.02 -1.47 -5.10
C VAL A 66 6.85 -2.08 -4.33
N GLY A 67 7.11 -2.59 -3.14
CA GLY A 67 6.10 -3.16 -2.26
C GLY A 67 6.43 -2.99 -0.78
N GLY A 68 6.10 -4.00 0.02
CA GLY A 68 6.16 -3.94 1.48
C GLY A 68 6.89 -5.14 2.10
N THR A 69 7.36 -4.92 3.32
CA THR A 69 7.87 -5.91 4.27
C THR A 69 7.58 -5.39 5.68
N HIS A 70 7.69 -6.22 6.70
CA HIS A 70 7.52 -5.77 8.08
C HIS A 70 8.62 -6.32 8.97
N ARG A 71 9.47 -5.44 9.51
CA ARG A 71 10.52 -5.75 10.48
C ARG A 71 11.33 -6.99 10.10
N ASP A 72 11.36 -7.99 10.98
CA ASP A 72 12.15 -9.21 10.89
C ASP A 72 11.29 -10.37 10.36
N GLN A 73 10.09 -10.08 9.84
CA GLN A 73 9.25 -11.08 9.20
C GLN A 73 9.85 -11.52 7.87
N GLN A 74 9.69 -12.81 7.58
CA GLN A 74 10.25 -13.47 6.40
C GLN A 74 9.58 -13.06 5.08
N TYR A 75 8.47 -12.30 5.14
CA TYR A 75 7.63 -12.02 3.98
C TYR A 75 7.95 -10.68 3.30
N VAL A 76 8.12 -10.74 1.98
CA VAL A 76 8.22 -9.57 1.10
C VAL A 76 7.10 -9.67 0.08
N TRP A 77 6.38 -8.58 -0.17
CA TRP A 77 5.26 -8.58 -1.11
C TRP A 77 5.29 -7.40 -2.06
N VAL A 78 4.74 -7.60 -3.24
CA VAL A 78 4.48 -6.55 -4.24
C VAL A 78 3.10 -6.76 -4.84
N PHE A 79 2.34 -5.67 -4.87
CA PHE A 79 1.06 -5.60 -5.55
C PHE A 79 1.01 -4.36 -6.42
N ASP A 80 0.99 -4.56 -7.74
CA ASP A 80 0.95 -3.50 -8.73
C ASP A 80 0.15 -3.94 -9.97
N GLU A 81 0.21 -3.14 -11.03
CA GLU A 81 -0.47 -3.43 -12.30
C GLU A 81 0.07 -4.68 -13.01
N LYS A 82 1.31 -5.10 -12.71
CA LYS A 82 1.90 -6.34 -13.25
C LYS A 82 1.41 -7.58 -12.50
N GLY A 83 0.69 -7.41 -11.40
CA GLY A 83 0.09 -8.48 -10.61
C GLY A 83 0.54 -8.47 -9.15
N ALA A 84 0.30 -9.59 -8.48
CA ALA A 84 0.64 -9.82 -7.09
C ALA A 84 1.79 -10.84 -6.99
N ALA A 85 2.69 -10.66 -6.02
CA ALA A 85 3.65 -11.67 -5.64
C ALA A 85 4.03 -11.51 -4.16
N ILE A 86 4.13 -12.63 -3.46
CA ILE A 86 4.53 -12.72 -2.05
C ILE A 86 5.60 -13.79 -1.95
N TRP A 87 6.74 -13.43 -1.38
CA TRP A 87 7.86 -14.33 -1.14
C TRP A 87 8.10 -14.49 0.34
N SER A 88 8.46 -15.69 0.77
CA SER A 88 9.20 -15.91 2.02
C SER A 88 10.71 -15.93 1.71
N GLU A 89 11.55 -16.14 2.72
CA GLU A 89 12.98 -16.40 2.49
C GLU A 89 13.23 -17.68 1.66
N ALA A 90 12.31 -18.64 1.72
CA ALA A 90 12.50 -19.97 1.14
C ALA A 90 11.79 -20.20 -0.21
N ALA A 91 10.71 -19.45 -0.49
CA ALA A 91 9.90 -19.70 -1.69
C ALA A 91 9.08 -18.50 -2.15
N LEU A 92 8.64 -18.53 -3.41
CA LEU A 92 7.46 -17.78 -3.85
C LEU A 92 6.21 -18.43 -3.24
N VAL A 93 5.55 -17.72 -2.34
CA VAL A 93 4.41 -18.25 -1.56
C VAL A 93 3.10 -18.06 -2.30
N ALA A 94 2.91 -16.87 -2.88
CA ALA A 94 1.70 -16.54 -3.64
C ALA A 94 2.04 -15.68 -4.86
N GLN A 95 1.27 -15.85 -5.93
CA GLN A 95 1.34 -15.02 -7.13
C GLN A 95 -0.07 -14.76 -7.65
N GLY A 96 -0.34 -13.55 -8.12
CA GLY A 96 -1.63 -13.20 -8.70
C GLY A 96 -1.52 -12.43 -10.00
N THR A 97 -2.54 -12.59 -10.84
CA THR A 97 -2.73 -11.90 -12.11
C THR A 97 -3.95 -10.98 -12.03
N SER A 98 -4.36 -10.38 -13.14
CA SER A 98 -5.62 -9.62 -13.18
C SER A 98 -6.86 -10.47 -12.92
N THR A 99 -6.78 -11.80 -13.04
CA THR A 99 -7.95 -12.70 -12.97
C THR A 99 -7.94 -13.66 -11.78
N GLU A 100 -6.80 -13.96 -11.17
CA GLU A 100 -6.70 -14.96 -10.10
C GLU A 100 -5.54 -14.70 -9.13
N LEU A 101 -5.65 -15.29 -7.94
CA LEU A 101 -4.58 -15.40 -6.95
C LEU A 101 -4.26 -16.88 -6.72
N GLY A 102 -3.02 -17.28 -6.97
CA GLY A 102 -2.48 -18.62 -6.74
C GLY A 102 -1.64 -18.70 -5.47
N VAL A 103 -1.76 -19.81 -4.75
CA VAL A 103 -0.98 -20.17 -3.56
C VAL A 103 -0.59 -21.65 -3.66
N GLY A 104 0.68 -21.93 -3.88
CA GLY A 104 1.14 -23.29 -4.19
C GLY A 104 0.42 -23.90 -5.40
N LYS A 105 -0.35 -24.97 -5.20
CA LYS A 105 -1.17 -25.63 -6.24
C LYS A 105 -2.62 -25.16 -6.27
N ALA A 106 -3.05 -24.35 -5.30
CA ALA A 106 -4.41 -23.83 -5.24
C ALA A 106 -4.48 -22.47 -5.95
N SER A 107 -5.64 -22.14 -6.50
CA SER A 107 -5.94 -20.81 -6.99
C SER A 107 -7.37 -20.39 -6.65
N VAL A 108 -7.57 -19.08 -6.52
CA VAL A 108 -8.88 -18.47 -6.34
C VAL A 108 -9.07 -17.42 -7.43
N PRO A 109 -10.11 -17.54 -8.27
CA PRO A 109 -10.47 -16.48 -9.20
C PRO A 109 -10.77 -15.19 -8.43
N ARG A 110 -10.22 -14.07 -8.89
CA ARG A 110 -10.40 -12.75 -8.26
C ARG A 110 -11.87 -12.40 -8.07
N ALA A 111 -12.72 -12.74 -9.05
CA ALA A 111 -14.17 -12.52 -8.98
C ALA A 111 -14.88 -13.31 -7.87
N GLN A 112 -14.26 -14.36 -7.33
CA GLN A 112 -14.78 -15.19 -6.26
C GLN A 112 -14.30 -14.75 -4.88
N VAL A 113 -13.33 -13.84 -4.78
CA VAL A 113 -12.90 -13.27 -3.51
C VAL A 113 -14.01 -12.39 -2.95
N ALA A 114 -14.42 -12.63 -1.70
CA ALA A 114 -15.39 -11.82 -0.98
C ALA A 114 -14.68 -10.82 -0.05
N THR A 115 -13.70 -11.29 0.71
CA THR A 115 -12.91 -10.46 1.63
C THR A 115 -11.51 -11.04 1.80
N ILE A 116 -10.55 -10.18 2.14
CA ILE A 116 -9.26 -10.61 2.70
C ILE A 116 -9.34 -10.47 4.21
N GLU A 117 -8.84 -11.47 4.91
CA GLU A 117 -8.90 -11.51 6.36
C GLU A 117 -7.51 -11.69 6.97
N THR A 118 -7.16 -10.81 7.91
CA THR A 118 -6.11 -11.06 8.89
C THR A 118 -6.69 -11.95 9.98
N PHE A 119 -6.13 -13.14 10.16
CA PHE A 119 -6.71 -14.17 11.02
C PHE A 119 -5.72 -14.65 12.09
N PHE A 120 -6.27 -15.18 13.17
CA PHE A 120 -5.55 -16.00 14.15
C PHE A 120 -6.43 -17.17 14.61
N ASP A 121 -5.83 -18.31 14.96
CA ASP A 121 -6.56 -19.43 15.55
C ASP A 121 -6.80 -19.15 17.04
N LYS A 122 -8.06 -19.15 17.46
CA LYS A 122 -8.44 -18.92 18.86
C LYS A 122 -7.95 -20.04 19.80
N ASN A 123 -7.69 -21.23 19.26
CA ASN A 123 -7.15 -22.37 20.02
C ASN A 123 -5.62 -22.45 19.95
N ASP A 124 -5.01 -21.73 19.01
CA ASP A 124 -3.57 -21.62 18.82
C ASP A 124 -3.24 -20.20 18.37
N ILE A 125 -3.15 -19.28 19.33
CA ILE A 125 -2.92 -17.85 19.05
C ILE A 125 -1.59 -17.57 18.32
N GLY A 126 -0.68 -18.54 18.33
CA GLY A 126 0.55 -18.52 17.54
C GLY A 126 0.35 -18.84 16.06
N HIS A 127 -0.77 -19.45 15.69
CA HIS A 127 -1.17 -19.67 14.31
C HIS A 127 -1.96 -18.47 13.77
N ARG A 128 -1.29 -17.65 12.97
CA ARG A 128 -1.81 -16.37 12.47
C ARG A 128 -1.40 -16.11 11.03
N GLY A 129 -2.11 -15.23 10.32
CA GLY A 129 -1.72 -14.88 8.96
C GLY A 129 -2.80 -14.15 8.17
N VAL A 130 -2.74 -14.31 6.85
CA VAL A 130 -3.69 -13.71 5.90
C VAL A 130 -4.35 -14.79 5.06
N ARG A 131 -5.67 -14.71 4.94
CA ARG A 131 -6.46 -15.62 4.10
C ARG A 131 -7.42 -14.87 3.19
N CYS A 132 -7.72 -15.50 2.06
CA CYS A 132 -8.76 -15.09 1.14
C CYS A 132 -10.04 -15.84 1.48
N VAL A 133 -11.10 -15.12 1.86
CA VAL A 133 -12.44 -15.69 2.04
C VAL A 133 -13.22 -15.53 0.74
N ARG A 134 -13.77 -16.64 0.24
CA ARG A 134 -14.51 -16.71 -1.02
C ARG A 134 -15.99 -16.45 -0.80
N LYS A 135 -16.69 -16.06 -1.87
CA LYS A 135 -18.15 -15.86 -1.88
C LYS A 135 -18.96 -17.10 -1.55
N ASP A 136 -18.39 -18.30 -1.75
CA ASP A 136 -18.99 -19.58 -1.40
C ASP A 136 -18.78 -19.97 0.08
N GLY A 137 -18.12 -19.11 0.87
CA GLY A 137 -17.79 -19.35 2.28
C GLY A 137 -16.50 -20.13 2.51
N GLY A 138 -15.86 -20.67 1.46
CA GLY A 138 -14.55 -21.31 1.60
C GLY A 138 -13.42 -20.30 1.82
N ALA A 139 -12.29 -20.76 2.36
CA ALA A 139 -11.12 -19.92 2.57
C ALA A 139 -9.86 -20.56 1.97
N LEU A 140 -8.97 -19.72 1.45
CA LEU A 140 -7.62 -20.08 1.05
C LEU A 140 -6.63 -19.29 1.89
N VAL A 141 -5.83 -19.97 2.71
CA VAL A 141 -4.71 -19.34 3.43
C VAL A 141 -3.66 -18.89 2.42
N VAL A 142 -3.28 -17.62 2.46
CA VAL A 142 -2.32 -17.01 1.54
C VAL A 142 -0.92 -17.04 2.14
N VAL A 143 -0.81 -16.63 3.39
CA VAL A 143 0.42 -16.68 4.20
C VAL A 143 0.02 -17.00 5.64
N GLU A 144 0.86 -17.76 6.33
CA GLU A 144 0.66 -18.08 7.74
C GLU A 144 2.01 -18.16 8.48
N GLU A 145 1.94 -17.99 9.78
CA GLU A 145 3.00 -18.15 10.74
C GLU A 145 2.50 -19.09 11.84
N ARG A 146 3.40 -19.90 12.39
CA ARG A 146 3.17 -20.71 13.59
C ARG A 146 4.29 -20.40 14.57
N ASP A 147 3.96 -19.61 15.59
CA ASP A 147 4.88 -19.22 16.66
C ASP A 147 4.49 -19.94 17.95
N GLU A 148 5.43 -20.64 18.58
CA GLU A 148 5.18 -21.36 19.84
C GLU A 148 5.33 -20.44 21.06
N SER A 149 5.95 -19.26 20.90
CA SER A 149 6.22 -18.32 21.99
C SER A 149 4.95 -17.93 22.77
N PRO A 150 3.81 -17.61 22.13
CA PRO A 150 2.57 -17.29 22.83
C PRO A 150 2.03 -18.42 23.73
N LYS A 151 2.30 -19.68 23.39
CA LYS A 151 1.86 -20.83 24.21
C LYS A 151 2.72 -20.99 25.47
N LEU A 152 3.96 -20.51 25.42
CA LEU A 152 4.94 -20.66 26.50
C LEU A 152 4.96 -19.45 27.45
N ASP A 153 4.35 -18.33 27.05
CA ASP A 153 4.32 -17.10 27.82
C ASP A 153 2.94 -16.91 28.50
N PRO A 154 2.84 -17.11 29.84
CA PRO A 154 1.57 -16.94 30.56
C PRO A 154 1.12 -15.47 30.67
N THR A 155 1.97 -14.51 30.28
CA THR A 155 1.66 -13.08 30.25
C THR A 155 1.24 -12.59 28.86
N TYR A 156 1.19 -13.49 27.86
CA TYR A 156 0.81 -13.14 26.49
C TYR A 156 -0.65 -12.70 26.43
N ASP A 157 -0.86 -11.42 26.10
CA ASP A 157 -2.17 -10.80 26.02
C ASP A 157 -2.53 -10.34 24.59
N THR A 158 -3.68 -9.69 24.44
CA THR A 158 -4.14 -9.16 23.15
C THR A 158 -3.20 -8.10 22.59
N GLY A 159 -2.54 -7.30 23.43
CA GLY A 159 -1.56 -6.31 22.99
C GLY A 159 -0.31 -6.96 22.40
N ASN A 160 0.13 -8.09 22.97
CA ASN A 160 1.18 -8.91 22.34
C ASN A 160 0.74 -9.45 20.98
N LEU A 161 -0.48 -9.98 20.89
CA LEU A 161 -1.03 -10.49 19.64
C LEU A 161 -1.10 -9.40 18.56
N GLU A 162 -1.64 -8.22 18.90
CA GLU A 162 -1.73 -7.07 18.00
C GLU A 162 -0.34 -6.66 17.46
N ALA A 163 0.67 -6.63 18.32
CA ALA A 163 2.03 -6.30 17.93
C ALA A 163 2.68 -7.35 17.03
N ASP A 164 2.40 -8.63 17.28
CA ASP A 164 2.99 -9.74 16.53
C ASP A 164 2.29 -9.99 15.19
N ILE A 165 0.98 -9.75 15.10
CA ILE A 165 0.19 -9.95 13.88
C ILE A 165 0.17 -8.72 12.95
N GLU A 166 0.75 -7.60 13.38
CA GLU A 166 0.78 -6.34 12.63
C GLU A 166 1.29 -6.51 11.18
N TRP A 167 2.22 -7.44 10.95
CA TRP A 167 2.71 -7.76 9.60
C TRP A 167 1.60 -8.29 8.68
N ALA A 168 0.73 -9.14 9.22
CA ALA A 168 -0.38 -9.75 8.49
C ALA A 168 -1.44 -8.69 8.18
N TYR A 169 -1.69 -7.77 9.12
CA TYR A 169 -2.55 -6.61 8.89
C TYR A 169 -2.10 -5.80 7.65
N TYR A 170 -0.83 -5.39 7.58
CA TYR A 170 -0.36 -4.58 6.46
C TYR A 170 -0.35 -5.33 5.13
N LEU A 171 0.02 -6.61 5.13
CA LEU A 171 -0.02 -7.46 3.94
C LEU A 171 -1.47 -7.66 3.48
N GLY A 172 -2.38 -7.98 4.40
CA GLY A 172 -3.80 -8.19 4.16
C GLY A 172 -4.49 -6.93 3.62
N GLN A 173 -4.18 -5.78 4.21
CA GLN A 173 -4.66 -4.48 3.73
C GLN A 173 -4.17 -4.21 2.30
N ASP A 174 -2.89 -4.40 2.00
CA ASP A 174 -2.36 -4.19 0.65
C ASP A 174 -2.99 -5.16 -0.37
N LEU A 175 -3.11 -6.45 -0.01
CA LEU A 175 -3.72 -7.47 -0.86
C LEU A 175 -5.20 -7.17 -1.13
N SER A 176 -5.94 -6.72 -0.11
CA SER A 176 -7.35 -6.34 -0.23
C SER A 176 -7.57 -5.17 -1.20
N LEU A 177 -6.68 -4.17 -1.18
CA LEU A 177 -6.72 -3.01 -2.07
C LEU A 177 -6.35 -3.40 -3.50
N TRP A 178 -5.39 -4.32 -3.67
CA TRP A 178 -5.06 -4.88 -4.97
C TRP A 178 -6.22 -5.66 -5.57
N LEU A 179 -6.92 -6.48 -4.77
CA LEU A 179 -8.11 -7.26 -5.17
C LEU A 179 -9.38 -6.44 -5.28
N ASP A 180 -9.41 -5.24 -4.69
CA ASP A 180 -10.58 -4.38 -4.52
C ASP A 180 -11.72 -5.07 -3.75
N VAL A 181 -11.38 -5.63 -2.59
CA VAL A 181 -12.31 -6.26 -1.65
C VAL A 181 -12.11 -5.69 -0.24
N PRO A 182 -13.10 -5.81 0.65
CA PRO A 182 -12.92 -5.49 2.06
C PRO A 182 -11.71 -6.21 2.70
N HIS A 183 -11.11 -5.56 3.69
CA HIS A 183 -10.15 -6.16 4.61
C HIS A 183 -10.82 -6.30 5.97
N HIS A 184 -10.98 -7.53 6.43
CA HIS A 184 -11.45 -7.85 7.77
C HIS A 184 -10.25 -8.13 8.67
N ASP A 185 -10.15 -7.46 9.80
CA ASP A 185 -9.17 -7.76 10.83
C ASP A 185 -9.83 -8.52 11.97
N GLN A 186 -9.53 -9.81 12.12
CA GLN A 186 -10.13 -10.66 13.15
C GLN A 186 -9.71 -10.23 14.57
N VAL A 187 -8.62 -9.47 14.73
CA VAL A 187 -8.14 -9.01 16.03
C VAL A 187 -9.05 -7.91 16.58
N THR A 188 -9.41 -6.95 15.72
CA THR A 188 -10.30 -5.84 16.08
C THR A 188 -11.77 -6.10 15.72
N ASP A 189 -12.07 -7.18 14.98
CA ASP A 189 -13.40 -7.53 14.44
C ASP A 189 -14.00 -6.43 13.55
N ASP A 190 -13.14 -5.74 12.77
CA ASP A 190 -13.52 -4.57 11.97
C ASP A 190 -13.17 -4.68 10.49
N ILE A 191 -13.94 -3.98 9.64
CA ILE A 191 -13.56 -3.72 8.26
C ILE A 191 -12.68 -2.46 8.20
N THR A 192 -11.37 -2.67 8.04
CA THR A 192 -10.38 -1.62 8.31
C THR A 192 -10.01 -0.77 7.09
N ASN A 193 -10.45 -1.14 5.88
CA ASN A 193 -10.01 -0.50 4.62
C ASN A 193 -11.09 0.25 3.84
N ALA A 194 -12.30 0.44 4.37
CA ALA A 194 -13.43 1.02 3.62
C ALA A 194 -13.07 2.36 2.95
N TRP A 195 -12.44 3.27 3.69
CA TRP A 195 -11.98 4.55 3.16
C TRP A 195 -10.84 4.42 2.16
N MET A 196 -9.87 3.54 2.43
CA MET A 196 -8.77 3.29 1.50
C MET A 196 -9.27 2.78 0.15
N ARG A 197 -10.28 1.92 0.14
CA ARG A 197 -10.92 1.45 -1.10
C ARG A 197 -11.57 2.59 -1.87
N ARG A 198 -12.33 3.46 -1.18
CA ARG A 198 -12.96 4.62 -1.81
C ARG A 198 -11.92 5.55 -2.45
N VAL A 199 -10.82 5.82 -1.74
CA VAL A 199 -9.69 6.58 -2.29
C VAL A 199 -9.03 5.86 -3.47
N ALA A 200 -8.86 4.53 -3.41
CA ALA A 200 -8.28 3.74 -4.49
C ALA A 200 -9.11 3.82 -5.77
N VAL A 201 -10.44 3.75 -5.66
CA VAL A 201 -11.37 3.90 -6.80
C VAL A 201 -11.22 5.29 -7.43
N GLY A 202 -11.28 6.35 -6.63
CA GLY A 202 -11.11 7.71 -7.14
C GLY A 202 -9.71 7.95 -7.73
N ALA A 203 -8.65 7.47 -7.08
CA ALA A 203 -7.29 7.61 -7.59
C ALA A 203 -7.14 6.92 -8.97
N ARG A 204 -7.69 5.72 -9.16
CA ARG A 204 -7.66 5.02 -10.45
C ARG A 204 -8.51 5.72 -11.52
N ALA A 205 -9.66 6.29 -11.14
CA ALA A 205 -10.48 7.11 -12.04
C ALA A 205 -9.70 8.35 -12.50
N LEU A 206 -9.04 9.05 -11.58
CA LEU A 206 -8.19 10.19 -11.90
C LEU A 206 -7.00 9.78 -12.77
N ALA A 207 -6.36 8.64 -12.50
CA ALA A 207 -5.24 8.15 -13.31
C ALA A 207 -5.62 8.00 -14.79
N SER A 208 -6.83 7.49 -15.05
CA SER A 208 -7.36 7.34 -16.41
C SER A 208 -7.59 8.70 -17.11
N LYS A 209 -8.02 9.72 -16.34
CA LYS A 209 -8.17 11.09 -16.85
C LYS A 209 -6.80 11.76 -17.11
N VAL A 210 -5.82 11.51 -16.24
CA VAL A 210 -4.44 12.03 -16.37
C VAL A 210 -3.78 11.57 -17.66
N GLU A 211 -3.99 10.32 -18.07
CA GLU A 211 -3.45 9.79 -19.33
C GLU A 211 -4.04 10.45 -20.58
N GLN A 212 -5.25 10.98 -20.47
CA GLN A 212 -5.93 11.68 -21.56
C GLN A 212 -5.64 13.19 -21.58
N ALA A 213 -5.02 13.71 -20.51
CA ALA A 213 -4.71 15.12 -20.40
C ALA A 213 -3.54 15.53 -21.33
N PRO A 214 -3.45 16.80 -21.74
CA PRO A 214 -2.32 17.29 -22.53
C PRO A 214 -0.96 17.00 -21.87
N VAL A 215 -0.02 16.47 -22.66
CA VAL A 215 1.34 16.13 -22.20
C VAL A 215 2.20 17.37 -21.95
N ARG A 216 1.89 18.50 -22.59
CA ARG A 216 2.58 19.79 -22.38
C ARG A 216 1.59 20.96 -22.30
N GLY A 217 2.03 22.03 -21.65
CA GLY A 217 1.30 23.29 -21.59
C GLY A 217 0.18 23.32 -20.54
N SER A 218 -0.63 24.37 -20.59
CA SER A 218 -1.74 24.59 -19.66
C SER A 218 -2.98 23.79 -20.05
N PHE A 219 -3.76 23.40 -19.05
CA PHE A 219 -5.10 22.81 -19.21
C PHE A 219 -5.93 23.12 -17.96
N GLU A 220 -7.24 22.97 -18.07
CA GLU A 220 -8.15 23.12 -16.93
C GLU A 220 -7.87 22.07 -15.86
N HIS A 221 -7.86 22.47 -14.59
CA HIS A 221 -7.61 21.56 -13.49
C HIS A 221 -8.62 20.40 -13.51
N ILE A 222 -8.12 19.17 -13.41
CA ILE A 222 -8.98 17.99 -13.34
C ILE A 222 -9.20 17.67 -11.86
N TYR A 223 -10.47 17.56 -11.49
CA TYR A 223 -10.89 17.22 -10.13
C TYR A 223 -11.51 15.82 -10.11
N GLU A 224 -11.12 15.04 -9.11
CA GLU A 224 -11.77 13.79 -8.76
C GLU A 224 -12.30 13.87 -7.33
N PRO A 225 -13.63 13.99 -7.15
CA PRO A 225 -14.22 13.95 -5.83
C PRO A 225 -14.12 12.53 -5.27
N ILE A 226 -13.53 12.40 -4.08
CA ILE A 226 -13.58 11.14 -3.32
C ILE A 226 -14.86 11.15 -2.47
N GLY A 227 -15.16 12.30 -1.87
CA GLY A 227 -16.40 12.63 -1.15
C GLY A 227 -16.17 12.83 0.35
N ALA A 228 -17.28 13.00 1.08
CA ALA A 228 -17.27 13.35 2.49
C ALA A 228 -16.58 12.27 3.35
N PHE A 229 -15.72 12.71 4.27
CA PHE A 229 -15.03 11.89 5.26
C PHE A 229 -15.60 12.16 6.65
N GLY A 230 -16.36 11.20 7.19
CA GLY A 230 -17.10 11.37 8.44
C GLY A 230 -18.04 12.57 8.39
N GLU A 231 -18.13 13.31 9.50
CA GLU A 231 -18.99 14.49 9.60
C GLU A 231 -18.32 15.80 9.13
N CYS A 232 -17.03 15.78 8.76
CA CYS A 232 -16.21 16.99 8.89
C CYS A 232 -15.73 17.62 7.58
N SER A 233 -15.54 16.91 6.46
CA SER A 233 -15.00 17.52 5.23
C SER A 233 -15.14 16.66 3.97
N ASP A 234 -15.16 17.30 2.79
CA ASP A 234 -15.06 16.65 1.49
C ASP A 234 -13.61 16.49 1.05
N LEU A 235 -13.25 15.27 0.67
CA LEU A 235 -11.94 14.93 0.10
C LEU A 235 -12.01 14.92 -1.43
N SER A 236 -11.03 15.56 -2.07
CA SER A 236 -10.82 15.46 -3.53
C SER A 236 -9.35 15.39 -3.90
N LEU A 237 -9.08 14.82 -5.06
CA LEU A 237 -7.77 14.87 -5.71
C LEU A 237 -7.82 15.88 -6.86
N ARG A 238 -6.79 16.74 -6.95
CA ARG A 238 -6.64 17.71 -8.05
C ARG A 238 -5.39 17.41 -8.84
N PHE A 239 -5.54 17.31 -10.16
CA PHE A 239 -4.45 17.26 -11.12
C PHE A 239 -4.34 18.59 -11.87
N ALA A 240 -3.16 19.19 -11.89
CA ALA A 240 -2.94 20.54 -12.44
C ALA A 240 -1.61 20.64 -13.23
N PRO A 241 -1.53 21.54 -14.23
CA PRO A 241 -0.27 21.85 -14.89
C PRO A 241 0.70 22.53 -13.91
N ASN A 242 2.01 22.29 -14.10
CA ASN A 242 3.04 23.06 -13.41
C ASN A 242 3.29 24.38 -14.17
N PRO A 243 3.19 25.56 -13.52
CA PRO A 243 3.35 26.85 -14.20
C PRO A 243 4.81 27.17 -14.55
N LEU A 244 5.77 26.51 -13.90
CA LEU A 244 7.21 26.73 -14.11
C LEU A 244 7.82 25.74 -15.11
N GLU A 245 7.25 24.54 -15.21
CA GLU A 245 7.80 23.45 -16.01
C GLU A 245 6.71 22.82 -16.88
N SER A 246 6.71 23.14 -18.18
CA SER A 246 5.63 22.80 -19.11
C SER A 246 5.32 21.30 -19.25
N GLU A 247 6.28 20.43 -18.92
CA GLU A 247 6.15 18.96 -18.97
C GLU A 247 5.76 18.36 -17.62
N LYS A 248 5.86 19.11 -16.53
CA LYS A 248 5.54 18.62 -15.19
C LYS A 248 4.11 18.96 -14.81
N ARG A 249 3.60 18.14 -13.92
CA ARG A 249 2.25 18.15 -13.40
C ARG A 249 2.31 18.01 -11.91
N PHE A 250 1.24 18.42 -11.28
CA PHE A 250 1.08 18.24 -9.86
C PHE A 250 -0.19 17.47 -9.54
N LEU A 251 -0.08 16.64 -8.52
CA LEU A 251 -1.19 16.02 -7.82
C LEU A 251 -1.28 16.62 -6.43
N GLU A 252 -2.48 17.08 -6.08
CA GLU A 252 -2.78 17.67 -4.78
C GLU A 252 -3.92 16.88 -4.11
N VAL A 253 -3.77 16.66 -2.81
CA VAL A 253 -4.86 16.24 -1.93
C VAL A 253 -5.53 17.50 -1.38
N ARG A 254 -6.84 17.64 -1.60
CA ARG A 254 -7.63 18.77 -1.12
C ARG A 254 -8.69 18.32 -0.14
N VAL A 255 -8.85 19.11 0.91
CA VAL A 255 -9.87 18.94 1.94
C VAL A 255 -10.67 20.23 2.05
N THR A 256 -11.97 20.14 1.80
CA THR A 256 -12.91 21.26 1.92
C THR A 256 -13.80 21.03 3.13
N SER A 257 -13.92 22.04 4.00
CA SER A 257 -14.76 21.96 5.19
C SER A 257 -16.22 21.74 4.82
N LYS A 258 -17.02 21.18 5.74
CA LYS A 258 -18.45 20.90 5.52
C LYS A 258 -19.25 22.12 5.05
N SER A 259 -18.90 23.31 5.53
CA SER A 259 -19.56 24.56 5.13
C SER A 259 -19.17 25.02 3.72
N GLY A 260 -18.18 24.39 3.09
CA GLY A 260 -17.59 24.82 1.82
C GLY A 260 -16.71 26.07 1.94
N LYS A 261 -16.60 26.67 3.13
CA LYS A 261 -15.95 27.98 3.33
C LYS A 261 -14.43 27.90 3.37
N THR A 262 -13.89 26.78 3.83
CA THR A 262 -12.43 26.60 3.98
C THR A 262 -11.99 25.46 3.09
N THR A 263 -10.92 25.66 2.33
CA THR A 263 -10.28 24.60 1.57
C THR A 263 -8.78 24.64 1.81
N SER A 264 -8.22 23.50 2.22
CA SER A 264 -6.77 23.32 2.35
C SER A 264 -6.29 22.26 1.36
N GLY A 265 -5.07 22.40 0.89
CA GLY A 265 -4.47 21.49 -0.09
C GLY A 265 -3.01 21.22 0.23
N ARG A 266 -2.53 20.04 -0.14
CA ARG A 266 -1.11 19.68 -0.11
C ARG A 266 -0.73 18.93 -1.36
N TRP A 267 0.37 19.36 -1.99
CA TRP A 267 0.98 18.63 -3.10
C TRP A 267 1.56 17.31 -2.60
N VAL A 268 1.24 16.21 -3.28
CA VAL A 268 1.70 14.85 -2.91
C VAL A 268 2.52 14.18 -4.01
N LYS A 269 2.42 14.66 -5.25
CA LYS A 269 3.25 14.18 -6.36
C LYS A 269 3.50 15.29 -7.37
N GLN A 270 4.71 15.31 -7.92
CA GLN A 270 5.07 16.07 -9.11
C GLN A 270 5.73 15.12 -10.12
N GLY A 271 5.47 15.31 -11.40
CA GLY A 271 6.07 14.49 -12.46
C GLY A 271 5.38 14.67 -13.81
N THR A 272 5.70 13.80 -14.77
CA THR A 272 4.97 13.70 -16.04
C THR A 272 3.56 13.12 -15.82
N ASN A 273 2.71 13.13 -16.85
CA ASN A 273 1.40 12.45 -16.78
C ASN A 273 1.57 10.96 -16.42
N GLU A 274 2.59 10.29 -16.99
CA GLU A 274 2.90 8.88 -16.71
C GLU A 274 3.31 8.67 -15.24
N ASP A 275 4.19 9.53 -14.71
CA ASP A 275 4.61 9.46 -13.30
C ASP A 275 3.41 9.61 -12.35
N VAL A 276 2.52 10.57 -12.64
CA VAL A 276 1.33 10.83 -11.80
C VAL A 276 0.29 9.72 -11.93
N ALA A 277 0.00 9.23 -13.14
CA ALA A 277 -0.93 8.11 -13.33
C ALA A 277 -0.41 6.83 -12.65
N SER A 278 0.88 6.53 -12.82
CA SER A 278 1.54 5.39 -12.17
C SER A 278 1.62 5.54 -10.64
N PHE A 279 1.69 6.77 -10.12
CA PHE A 279 1.53 7.04 -8.69
C PHE A 279 0.10 6.73 -8.24
N LEU A 280 -0.90 7.27 -8.92
CA LEU A 280 -2.32 7.11 -8.55
C LEU A 280 -2.79 5.65 -8.51
N ARG A 281 -2.19 4.77 -9.31
CA ARG A 281 -2.55 3.33 -9.35
C ARG A 281 -1.84 2.46 -8.33
N ARG A 282 -0.89 3.00 -7.55
CA ARG A 282 -0.21 2.24 -6.49
C ARG A 282 -1.21 1.81 -5.43
N VAL A 283 -1.07 0.58 -4.97
CA VAL A 283 -1.85 0.02 -3.85
C VAL A 283 -1.74 0.88 -2.58
N ARG A 284 -0.61 1.57 -2.39
CA ARG A 284 -0.34 2.42 -1.22
C ARG A 284 -0.71 3.89 -1.35
N THR A 285 -1.10 4.37 -2.53
CA THR A 285 -1.56 5.76 -2.69
C THR A 285 -2.72 6.13 -1.77
N PRO A 286 -3.73 5.25 -1.54
CA PRO A 286 -4.78 5.51 -0.58
C PRO A 286 -4.29 5.88 0.83
N HIS A 287 -3.29 5.18 1.34
CA HIS A 287 -2.73 5.45 2.67
C HIS A 287 -2.12 6.85 2.74
N LEU A 288 -1.26 7.20 1.78
CA LEU A 288 -0.62 8.53 1.71
C LEU A 288 -1.65 9.66 1.59
N VAL A 289 -2.70 9.46 0.80
CA VAL A 289 -3.80 10.44 0.65
C VAL A 289 -4.53 10.64 1.98
N LEU A 290 -4.86 9.55 2.70
CA LEU A 290 -5.56 9.64 3.98
C LEU A 290 -4.69 10.27 5.08
N THR A 291 -3.41 9.94 5.17
CA THR A 291 -2.48 10.60 6.11
C THR A 291 -2.33 12.09 5.80
N THR A 292 -2.25 12.44 4.51
CA THR A 292 -2.20 13.84 4.07
C THR A 292 -3.48 14.58 4.45
N MET A 293 -4.63 13.97 4.22
CA MET A 293 -5.94 14.51 4.59
C MET A 293 -6.02 14.75 6.11
N GLN A 294 -5.61 13.79 6.94
CA GLN A 294 -5.59 13.94 8.40
C GLN A 294 -4.72 15.13 8.84
N SER A 295 -3.51 15.26 8.28
CA SER A 295 -2.63 16.40 8.57
C SER A 295 -3.25 17.75 8.15
N LEU A 296 -3.98 17.80 7.04
CA LEU A 296 -4.70 19.00 6.60
C LEU A 296 -5.85 19.35 7.55
N LEU A 297 -6.62 18.36 8.00
CA LEU A 297 -7.70 18.54 8.97
C LEU A 297 -7.18 19.06 10.32
N GLU A 298 -6.07 18.51 10.81
CA GLU A 298 -5.42 18.98 12.03
C GLU A 298 -4.92 20.43 11.88
N SER A 299 -4.43 20.81 10.70
CA SER A 299 -4.09 22.21 10.42
C SER A 299 -5.32 23.12 10.50
N GLN A 300 -6.41 22.75 9.82
CA GLN A 300 -7.65 23.54 9.83
C GLN A 300 -8.20 23.74 11.24
N LYS A 301 -8.16 22.70 12.08
CA LYS A 301 -8.57 22.78 13.49
C LYS A 301 -7.69 23.73 14.29
N ARG A 302 -6.36 23.69 14.12
CA ARG A 302 -5.43 24.61 14.81
C ARG A 302 -5.65 26.06 14.40
N ASP A 303 -6.07 26.29 13.16
CA ASP A 303 -6.32 27.62 12.62
C ASP A 303 -7.73 28.15 12.96
N GLY A 304 -8.53 27.42 13.74
CA GLY A 304 -9.85 27.85 14.21
C GLY A 304 -10.97 27.74 13.17
N TYR A 305 -10.77 26.94 12.13
CA TYR A 305 -11.81 26.64 11.14
C TYR A 305 -12.63 25.43 11.59
N GLU A 306 -13.82 25.67 12.13
CA GLU A 306 -14.87 24.65 12.37
C GLU A 306 -15.72 24.39 11.11
#